data_AF-A0A497PPM1-F1
#
_entry.id   AF-A0A497PPM1-F1
#
_cell.length_a   1.000
_cell.length_b   1.000
_cell.length_c   1.000
_cell.angle_alpha   90.00
_cell.angle_beta   90.00
_cell.angle_gamma   90.00
#
_symmetry.space_group_name_H-M   'P 1'
#
loop_
_entity.id
_entity.type
_entity.pdbx_description
1 polymer ?
#
loop_
_entity_poly.entity_id
_entity_poly.type
_entity_poly.pdbx_seq_one_letter_code
_entity_poly.pdbx_strand_id
1 'polypeptide(L)'
;MIRNVHIWLPSYIARAIKGLFRLSPHGPIHIIFCLVDHFEPKWNRPPYEVQRRRVDVWVEGYPKIAGKHSDSNGYHPRHTWFYPIEEYEPEFLDKLSKLCKDGYGEIEIHLHHDNDTPEGLKGKLEEGKRLFSEHGVLGRYENKVVYAFIHGNWALDNSRKDGRWCGVNNELQILRETGCYADFTLPSAPSDTQTRKINSIYYAVDDPLKPKSHNTGIDVRVRRGIKPSIDPLIGDLMIIQGPLCLDWRARKKRFLPGIENGSISSDRPVTPRRVDLWVRQHIHVKGRPDWIFVVFVNRKGAHLTIEKGPTSGTLSEL
;
A
#
# COMPACT_ATOMS: atom_id res chain seq x y z
N MET A 1 11.55 15.15 -12.51
CA MET A 1 10.95 16.50 -12.39
C MET A 1 10.32 16.61 -11.00
N ILE A 2 10.54 17.70 -10.27
CA ILE A 2 9.83 18.00 -9.01
C ILE A 2 8.44 18.49 -9.41
N ARG A 3 7.53 17.56 -9.73
CA ARG A 3 6.13 17.87 -10.06
C ARG A 3 5.29 17.80 -8.80
N ASN A 4 4.31 18.69 -8.68
CA ASN A 4 3.28 18.67 -7.63
C ASN A 4 3.80 18.65 -6.18
N VAL A 5 5.06 19.01 -5.95
CA VAL A 5 5.64 19.04 -4.59
C VAL A 5 4.99 20.10 -3.71
N HIS A 6 4.47 21.18 -4.29
CA HIS A 6 3.67 22.19 -3.58
C HIS A 6 2.46 21.60 -2.84
N ILE A 7 1.95 20.43 -3.24
CA ILE A 7 0.82 19.78 -2.58
C ILE A 7 1.22 19.31 -1.17
N TRP A 8 2.40 18.71 -1.00
CA TRP A 8 2.78 18.01 0.23
C TRP A 8 3.98 18.61 0.97
N LEU A 9 4.76 19.48 0.33
CA LEU A 9 5.93 20.11 0.93
C LEU A 9 5.62 20.89 2.22
N PRO A 10 4.50 21.64 2.34
CA PRO A 10 4.17 22.29 3.60
C PRO A 10 4.00 21.29 4.76
N SER A 11 3.34 20.16 4.50
CA SER A 11 3.18 19.07 5.48
C SER A 11 4.52 18.42 5.82
N TYR A 12 5.40 18.22 4.83
CA TYR A 12 6.74 17.69 5.05
C TYR A 12 7.57 18.61 5.98
N ILE A 13 7.59 19.91 5.71
CA ILE A 13 8.31 20.91 6.52
C ILE A 13 7.73 20.96 7.94
N ALA A 14 6.40 21.06 8.07
CA ALA A 14 5.74 21.10 9.37
C ALA A 14 6.06 19.84 10.21
N ARG A 15 6.13 18.67 9.58
CA ARG A 15 6.53 17.42 10.23
C ARG A 15 8.01 17.40 10.63
N ALA A 16 8.90 17.91 9.77
CA ALA A 16 10.33 17.99 10.09
C ALA A 16 10.56 18.87 11.33
N ILE A 17 9.89 20.03 11.41
CA ILE A 17 9.95 20.92 12.58
C ILE A 17 9.41 20.23 13.83
N LYS A 18 8.23 19.58 13.75
CA LYS A 18 7.68 18.80 14.88
C LYS A 18 8.59 17.66 15.31
N GLY A 19 9.33 17.07 14.38
CA GLY A 19 10.31 16.01 14.64
C GLY A 19 11.49 16.46 15.50
N LEU A 20 11.87 17.74 15.47
CA LEU A 20 12.96 18.28 16.29
C LEU A 20 12.65 18.22 17.80
N PHE A 21 11.37 18.23 18.15
CA PHE A 21 10.90 18.18 19.55
C PHE A 21 10.39 16.79 19.95
N ARG A 22 10.67 15.76 19.14
CA ARG A 22 10.19 14.41 19.42
C ARG A 22 11.03 13.78 20.54
N LEU A 23 10.36 13.30 21.57
CA LEU A 23 10.98 12.43 22.56
C LEU A 23 11.21 11.03 21.96
N SER A 24 12.39 10.48 22.20
CA SER A 24 12.70 9.10 21.85
C SER A 24 11.77 8.16 22.62
N PRO A 25 11.15 7.16 21.96
CA PRO A 25 10.40 6.14 22.66
C PRO A 25 11.29 5.41 23.68
N HIS A 26 10.70 5.01 24.81
CA HIS A 26 11.39 4.16 25.78
C HIS A 26 11.19 2.70 25.36
N GLY A 27 12.27 1.93 25.31
CA GLY A 27 12.24 0.50 24.95
C GLY A 27 12.47 0.24 23.46
N PRO A 28 12.20 -1.00 22.99
CA PRO A 28 12.45 -1.38 21.61
C PRO A 28 11.56 -0.61 20.64
N ILE A 29 12.13 -0.27 19.49
CA ILE A 29 11.36 0.23 18.34
C ILE A 29 10.94 -0.99 17.52
N HIS A 30 9.64 -1.12 17.27
CA HIS A 30 9.08 -2.14 16.41
C HIS A 30 8.91 -1.57 15.00
N ILE A 31 9.63 -2.13 14.03
CA ILE A 31 9.51 -1.73 12.64
C ILE A 31 8.64 -2.75 11.91
N ILE A 32 7.54 -2.28 11.33
CA ILE A 32 6.58 -3.08 10.59
C ILE A 32 6.75 -2.72 9.12
N PHE A 33 7.34 -3.64 8.36
CA PHE A 33 7.47 -3.51 6.91
C PHE A 33 6.28 -4.12 6.21
N CYS A 34 5.56 -3.33 5.42
CA CYS A 34 4.46 -3.78 4.59
C CYS A 34 4.88 -3.63 3.13
N LEU A 35 5.01 -4.74 2.41
CA LEU A 35 5.22 -4.72 0.97
C LEU A 35 3.86 -4.83 0.29
N VAL A 36 3.46 -3.72 -0.33
CA VAL A 36 2.17 -3.56 -0.98
C VAL A 36 2.43 -3.48 -2.50
N ASP A 37 1.95 -4.48 -3.24
CA ASP A 37 2.24 -4.64 -4.67
C ASP A 37 0.97 -4.58 -5.53
N HIS A 38 1.05 -3.87 -6.67
CA HIS A 38 0.08 -3.99 -7.75
C HIS A 38 0.40 -5.27 -8.53
N PHE A 39 -0.13 -6.39 -8.06
CA PHE A 39 0.19 -7.69 -8.63
C PHE A 39 -0.66 -7.93 -9.88
N GLU A 40 -0.10 -7.60 -11.05
CA GLU A 40 -0.80 -7.66 -12.35
C GLU A 40 -0.16 -8.67 -13.33
N PRO A 41 -0.46 -9.98 -13.22
CA PRO A 41 0.05 -10.99 -14.14
C PRO A 41 -0.28 -10.71 -15.60
N LYS A 42 -1.43 -10.07 -15.88
CA LYS A 42 -1.90 -9.76 -17.23
C LYS A 42 -1.40 -8.39 -17.74
N TRP A 43 -0.54 -7.69 -16.99
CA TRP A 43 0.00 -6.39 -17.40
C TRP A 43 0.65 -6.44 -18.78
N ASN A 44 0.27 -5.50 -19.65
CA ASN A 44 0.64 -5.42 -21.06
C ASN A 44 0.10 -6.58 -21.93
N ARG A 45 -0.94 -7.28 -21.47
CA ARG A 45 -1.70 -8.32 -22.18
C ARG A 45 -0.82 -9.37 -22.89
N PRO A 46 0.16 -9.99 -22.21
CA PRO A 46 1.02 -10.99 -22.85
C PRO A 46 0.23 -12.29 -23.07
N PRO A 47 0.77 -13.24 -23.86
CA PRO A 47 0.16 -14.57 -24.00
C PRO A 47 -0.07 -15.25 -22.64
N TYR A 48 -1.10 -16.09 -22.55
CA TYR A 48 -1.51 -16.73 -21.29
C TYR A 48 -0.36 -17.44 -20.56
N GLU A 49 0.49 -18.16 -21.28
CA GLU A 49 1.66 -18.85 -20.70
C GLU A 49 2.66 -17.89 -20.03
N VAL A 50 2.78 -16.65 -20.52
CA VAL A 50 3.61 -15.63 -19.88
C VAL A 50 2.95 -15.11 -18.61
N GLN A 51 1.63 -14.92 -18.61
CA GLN A 51 0.86 -14.54 -17.42
C GLN A 51 0.99 -15.61 -16.33
N ARG A 52 0.77 -16.87 -16.70
CA ARG A 52 0.94 -18.05 -15.83
C ARG A 52 2.35 -18.11 -15.26
N ARG A 53 3.37 -17.99 -16.12
CA ARG A 53 4.78 -18.01 -15.70
C ARG A 53 5.11 -16.90 -14.71
N ARG A 54 4.51 -15.71 -14.84
CA ARG A 54 4.69 -14.63 -13.86
C ARG A 54 4.21 -15.04 -12.47
N VAL A 55 3.08 -15.76 -12.39
CA VAL A 55 2.57 -16.31 -11.11
C VAL A 55 3.44 -17.44 -10.60
N ASP A 56 3.84 -18.37 -11.46
CA ASP A 56 4.66 -19.54 -11.08
C ASP A 56 6.02 -19.12 -10.48
N VAL A 57 6.63 -18.05 -11.01
CA VAL A 57 7.87 -17.48 -10.43
C VAL A 57 7.68 -17.11 -8.95
N TRP A 58 6.53 -16.55 -8.58
CA TRP A 58 6.24 -16.23 -7.18
C TRP A 58 5.98 -17.48 -6.35
N VAL A 59 5.13 -18.39 -6.83
CA VAL A 59 4.78 -19.63 -6.15
C VAL A 59 6.02 -20.48 -5.84
N GLU A 60 6.95 -20.57 -6.79
CA GLU A 60 8.16 -21.38 -6.65
C GLU A 60 9.31 -20.66 -5.96
N GLY A 61 9.40 -19.34 -6.14
CA GLY A 61 10.56 -18.53 -5.76
C GLY A 61 10.41 -17.87 -4.40
N TYR A 62 9.23 -17.34 -4.09
CA TYR A 62 9.03 -16.54 -2.89
C TYR A 62 9.24 -17.34 -1.59
N PRO A 63 8.71 -18.58 -1.43
CA PRO A 63 9.00 -19.42 -0.27
C PRO A 63 10.49 -19.64 -0.02
N LYS A 64 11.29 -19.82 -1.09
CA LYS A 64 12.73 -20.06 -1.00
C LYS A 64 13.50 -18.83 -0.51
N ILE A 65 12.96 -17.63 -0.73
CA ILE A 65 13.53 -16.39 -0.24
C ILE A 65 13.03 -16.14 1.18
N ALA A 66 11.70 -16.07 1.37
CA ALA A 66 11.08 -15.75 2.65
C ALA A 66 11.45 -16.74 3.75
N GLY A 67 11.51 -18.04 3.43
CA GLY A 67 11.85 -19.12 4.38
C GLY A 67 13.26 -19.02 5.00
N LYS A 68 14.14 -18.19 4.44
CA LYS A 68 15.50 -17.93 4.99
C LYS A 68 15.51 -16.88 6.09
N HIS A 69 14.38 -16.23 6.33
CA HIS A 69 14.27 -15.09 7.24
C HIS A 69 13.11 -15.32 8.21
N SER A 70 13.26 -14.85 9.44
CA SER A 70 12.19 -14.84 10.43
C SER A 70 12.22 -13.52 11.19
N ASP A 71 11.05 -12.99 11.51
CA ASP A 71 10.90 -11.82 12.36
C ASP A 71 11.07 -12.19 13.85
N SER A 72 10.95 -11.19 14.73
CA SER A 72 11.07 -11.38 16.19
C SER A 72 10.01 -12.31 16.80
N ASN A 73 8.95 -12.64 16.05
CA ASN A 73 7.88 -13.55 16.47
C ASN A 73 7.97 -14.91 15.76
N GLY A 74 9.03 -15.16 14.97
CA GLY A 74 9.24 -16.42 14.26
C GLY A 74 8.49 -16.53 12.94
N TYR A 75 7.87 -15.45 12.44
CA TYR A 75 7.18 -15.48 11.15
C TYR A 75 8.13 -15.15 10.00
N HIS A 76 7.99 -15.88 8.89
CA HIS A 76 8.62 -15.49 7.63
C HIS A 76 8.03 -14.16 7.12
N PRO A 77 8.78 -13.38 6.33
CA PRO A 77 8.20 -12.26 5.59
C PRO A 77 6.98 -12.72 4.81
N ARG A 78 5.87 -12.00 4.97
CA ARG A 78 4.63 -12.22 4.24
C ARG A 78 4.49 -11.18 3.14
N HIS A 79 4.06 -11.61 1.97
CA HIS A 79 3.75 -10.72 0.86
C HIS A 79 2.25 -10.55 0.72
N THR A 80 1.78 -9.32 0.51
CA THR A 80 0.38 -9.06 0.22
C THR A 80 0.24 -8.76 -1.27
N TRP A 81 -0.33 -9.69 -2.03
CA TRP A 81 -0.62 -9.52 -3.46
C TRP A 81 -1.95 -8.80 -3.60
N PHE A 82 -1.94 -7.52 -3.97
CA PHE A 82 -3.18 -6.84 -4.34
C PHE A 82 -3.52 -7.20 -5.78
N TYR A 83 -4.47 -8.11 -5.94
CA TYR A 83 -4.81 -8.73 -7.22
C TYR A 83 -5.99 -7.98 -7.89
N PRO A 84 -5.87 -7.58 -9.17
CA PRO A 84 -6.92 -6.87 -9.90
C PRO A 84 -8.17 -7.75 -10.08
N ILE A 85 -9.28 -7.39 -9.44
CA ILE A 85 -10.54 -8.15 -9.49
C ILE A 85 -11.14 -8.19 -10.90
N GLU A 86 -10.89 -7.16 -11.71
CA GLU A 86 -11.33 -7.05 -13.10
C GLU A 86 -10.51 -7.92 -14.07
N GLU A 87 -9.35 -8.43 -13.63
CA GLU A 87 -8.51 -9.38 -14.38
C GLU A 87 -8.56 -10.79 -13.77
N TYR A 88 -9.65 -11.11 -13.05
CA TYR A 88 -9.88 -12.40 -12.40
C TYR A 88 -9.45 -13.58 -13.28
N GLU A 89 -8.66 -14.47 -12.69
CA GLU A 89 -8.21 -15.71 -13.31
C GLU A 89 -8.17 -16.79 -12.22
N PRO A 90 -9.10 -17.77 -12.25
CA PRO A 90 -9.20 -18.79 -11.21
C PRO A 90 -7.88 -19.52 -10.97
N GLU A 91 -7.17 -19.90 -12.04
CA GLU A 91 -5.90 -20.62 -11.95
C GLU A 91 -4.84 -19.83 -11.16
N PHE A 92 -4.78 -18.51 -11.36
CA PHE A 92 -3.76 -17.67 -10.73
C PHE A 92 -4.09 -17.44 -9.25
N LEU A 93 -5.37 -17.23 -8.93
CA LEU A 93 -5.84 -17.11 -7.55
C LEU A 93 -5.68 -18.40 -6.75
N ASP A 94 -5.97 -19.57 -7.33
CA ASP A 94 -5.76 -20.87 -6.66
C ASP A 94 -4.29 -21.11 -6.33
N LYS A 95 -3.40 -20.78 -7.27
CA LYS A 95 -1.95 -20.87 -7.07
C LYS A 95 -1.47 -20.00 -5.92
N LEU A 96 -1.90 -18.74 -5.86
CA LEU A 96 -1.53 -17.83 -4.78
C LEU A 96 -2.24 -18.19 -3.46
N SER A 97 -3.49 -18.66 -3.49
CA SER A 97 -4.24 -19.11 -2.31
C SER A 97 -3.48 -20.22 -1.57
N LYS A 98 -2.86 -21.15 -2.30
CA LYS A 98 -1.99 -22.17 -1.70
C LYS A 98 -0.81 -21.54 -0.94
N LEU A 99 -0.14 -20.56 -1.56
CA LEU A 99 0.98 -19.85 -0.95
C LEU A 99 0.57 -19.10 0.33
N CYS A 100 -0.63 -18.50 0.34
CA CYS A 100 -1.20 -17.87 1.53
C CYS A 100 -1.49 -18.89 2.64
N LYS A 101 -2.08 -20.04 2.31
CA LYS A 101 -2.36 -21.14 3.28
C LYS A 101 -1.08 -21.70 3.90
N ASP A 102 0.01 -21.71 3.14
CA ASP A 102 1.35 -22.11 3.60
C ASP A 102 2.04 -21.02 4.45
N GLY A 103 1.37 -19.89 4.72
CA GLY A 103 1.82 -18.84 5.63
C GLY A 103 2.74 -17.78 5.03
N TYR A 104 2.90 -17.76 3.70
CA TYR A 104 3.81 -16.85 2.99
C TYR A 104 3.17 -15.54 2.54
N GLY A 105 1.88 -15.33 2.73
CA GLY A 105 1.26 -14.09 2.29
C GLY A 105 -0.25 -14.03 2.39
N GLU A 106 -0.79 -12.97 1.78
CA GLU A 106 -2.19 -12.59 1.77
C GLU A 106 -2.56 -12.09 0.38
N ILE A 107 -3.83 -12.20 -0.01
CA ILE A 107 -4.34 -11.61 -1.25
C ILE A 107 -5.39 -10.58 -0.86
N GLU A 108 -5.27 -9.39 -1.43
CA GLU A 108 -6.15 -8.25 -1.17
C GLU A 108 -6.64 -7.64 -2.48
N ILE A 109 -7.61 -6.73 -2.41
CA ILE A 109 -8.31 -6.23 -3.60
C ILE A 109 -7.54 -5.06 -4.23
N HIS A 110 -7.30 -5.20 -5.52
CA HIS A 110 -6.88 -4.13 -6.40
C HIS A 110 -7.94 -3.96 -7.49
N LEU A 111 -8.17 -2.71 -7.91
CA LEU A 111 -9.13 -2.41 -8.99
C LEU A 111 -8.65 -1.22 -9.82
N HIS A 112 -8.60 -1.41 -11.14
CA HIS A 112 -8.62 -0.31 -12.10
C HIS A 112 -10.05 0.02 -12.50
N HIS A 113 -10.42 1.29 -12.43
CA HIS A 113 -11.67 1.79 -12.95
C HIS A 113 -11.52 3.24 -13.44
N ASP A 114 -12.38 3.64 -14.38
CA ASP A 114 -12.34 4.96 -15.04
C ASP A 114 -13.74 5.31 -15.52
N ASN A 115 -14.14 6.58 -15.36
CA ASN A 115 -15.51 7.06 -15.62
C ASN A 115 -16.59 6.16 -14.99
N ASP A 116 -16.33 5.62 -13.80
CA ASP A 116 -17.26 4.71 -13.11
C ASP A 116 -18.41 5.48 -12.44
N THR A 117 -19.44 4.75 -12.01
CA THR A 117 -20.53 5.29 -11.17
C THR A 117 -20.47 4.66 -9.78
N PRO A 118 -21.10 5.27 -8.75
CA PRO A 118 -21.23 4.66 -7.42
C PRO A 118 -21.74 3.21 -7.46
N GLU A 119 -22.76 2.95 -8.27
CA GLU A 119 -23.37 1.63 -8.44
C GLU A 119 -22.43 0.66 -9.17
N GLY A 120 -21.74 1.15 -10.22
CA GLY A 120 -20.79 0.36 -10.99
C GLY A 120 -19.60 -0.09 -10.15
N LEU A 121 -19.02 0.83 -9.38
CA LEU A 121 -17.93 0.54 -8.44
C LEU A 121 -18.37 -0.47 -7.39
N LYS A 122 -19.53 -0.24 -6.75
CA LYS A 122 -20.07 -1.15 -5.73
C LYS A 122 -20.31 -2.55 -6.29
N GLY A 123 -20.87 -2.65 -7.50
CA GLY A 123 -21.10 -3.92 -8.17
C GLY A 123 -19.81 -4.70 -8.44
N LYS A 124 -18.77 -4.04 -8.93
CA LYS A 124 -17.45 -4.65 -9.16
C LYS A 124 -16.83 -5.16 -7.86
N LEU A 125 -16.87 -4.36 -6.79
CA LEU A 125 -16.31 -4.74 -5.49
C LEU A 125 -17.04 -5.93 -4.87
N GLU A 126 -18.37 -5.96 -4.90
CA GLU A 126 -19.14 -7.09 -4.36
C GLU A 126 -18.91 -8.38 -5.17
N GLU A 127 -18.85 -8.28 -6.50
CA GLU A 127 -18.55 -9.43 -7.35
C GLU A 127 -17.12 -9.94 -7.14
N GLY A 128 -16.13 -9.04 -7.11
CA GLY A 128 -14.74 -9.38 -6.83
C GLY A 128 -14.57 -10.05 -5.46
N LYS A 129 -15.23 -9.52 -4.43
CA LYS A 129 -15.27 -10.16 -3.10
C LYS A 129 -15.86 -11.55 -3.13
N ARG A 130 -16.97 -11.75 -3.86
CA ARG A 130 -17.61 -13.06 -3.99
C ARG A 130 -16.63 -14.05 -4.62
N LEU A 131 -16.06 -13.71 -5.77
CA LEU A 131 -15.08 -14.54 -6.49
C LEU A 131 -13.86 -14.87 -5.62
N PHE A 132 -13.25 -13.88 -4.97
CA PHE A 132 -12.07 -14.13 -4.13
C PHE A 132 -12.42 -14.96 -2.88
N SER A 133 -13.62 -14.79 -2.32
CA SER A 133 -14.08 -15.59 -1.17
C SER A 133 -14.24 -17.07 -1.52
N GLU A 134 -14.59 -17.41 -2.77
CA GLU A 134 -14.67 -18.80 -3.25
C GLU A 134 -13.29 -19.51 -3.20
N HIS A 135 -12.21 -18.74 -3.35
CA HIS A 135 -10.82 -19.24 -3.17
C HIS A 135 -10.34 -19.23 -1.71
N GLY A 136 -11.15 -18.68 -0.79
CA GLY A 136 -10.84 -18.59 0.64
C GLY A 136 -9.70 -17.62 0.96
N VAL A 137 -9.50 -16.58 0.15
CA VAL A 137 -8.33 -15.69 0.28
C VAL A 137 -8.59 -14.40 1.06
N LEU A 138 -9.85 -13.98 1.18
CA LEU A 138 -10.23 -12.77 1.92
C LEU A 138 -10.52 -13.07 3.40
N GLY A 139 -10.15 -12.12 4.24
CA GLY A 139 -10.38 -12.18 5.68
C GLY A 139 -11.85 -12.04 6.07
N ARG A 140 -12.17 -12.39 7.33
CA ARG A 140 -13.50 -12.17 7.91
C ARG A 140 -13.41 -11.44 9.24
N TYR A 141 -14.28 -10.47 9.44
CA TYR A 141 -14.47 -9.76 10.70
C TYR A 141 -15.97 -9.70 11.02
N GLU A 142 -16.38 -10.15 12.22
CA GLU A 142 -17.79 -10.21 12.63
C GLU A 142 -18.70 -10.86 11.56
N ASN A 143 -18.27 -11.99 11.01
CA ASN A 143 -18.91 -12.75 9.93
C ASN A 143 -18.98 -12.07 8.55
N LYS A 144 -18.51 -10.83 8.41
CA LYS A 144 -18.42 -10.12 7.13
C LYS A 144 -17.07 -10.37 6.47
N VAL A 145 -17.09 -10.53 5.14
CA VAL A 145 -15.86 -10.54 4.34
C VAL A 145 -15.27 -9.13 4.35
N VAL A 146 -13.99 -9.02 4.64
CA VAL A 146 -13.25 -7.76 4.69
C VAL A 146 -11.99 -7.84 3.85
N TYR A 147 -11.52 -6.69 3.38
CA TYR A 147 -10.37 -6.61 2.49
C TYR A 147 -9.61 -5.28 2.65
N ALA A 148 -8.34 -5.24 2.26
CA ALA A 148 -7.59 -4.03 2.00
C ALA A 148 -7.68 -3.66 0.53
N PHE A 149 -7.56 -2.36 0.24
CA PHE A 149 -7.69 -1.84 -1.11
C PHE A 149 -6.45 -1.10 -1.59
N ILE A 150 -6.18 -1.25 -2.88
CA ILE A 150 -5.40 -0.28 -3.65
C ILE A 150 -6.15 0.10 -4.90
N HIS A 151 -6.16 1.40 -5.17
CA HIS A 151 -6.65 1.95 -6.40
C HIS A 151 -5.60 1.80 -7.51
N GLY A 152 -5.85 0.97 -8.52
CA GLY A 152 -4.87 0.62 -9.56
C GLY A 152 -4.38 1.80 -10.40
N ASN A 153 -5.27 2.76 -10.64
CA ASN A 153 -4.92 4.00 -11.31
C ASN A 153 -4.35 5.11 -10.42
N TRP A 154 -4.12 4.84 -9.13
CA TRP A 154 -3.58 5.80 -8.16
C TRP A 154 -4.44 7.07 -7.99
N ALA A 155 -5.73 6.98 -8.30
CA ALA A 155 -6.67 8.08 -8.40
C ALA A 155 -7.83 7.93 -7.41
N LEU A 156 -7.58 7.28 -6.26
CA LEU A 156 -8.53 7.08 -5.17
C LEU A 156 -9.40 8.32 -4.97
N ASP A 157 -10.70 8.11 -4.85
CA ASP A 157 -11.71 9.11 -4.53
C ASP A 157 -11.61 10.28 -5.52
N ASN A 158 -11.65 9.89 -6.79
CA ASN A 158 -11.62 10.75 -7.98
C ASN A 158 -10.55 11.85 -7.94
N SER A 159 -9.38 11.54 -7.37
CA SER A 159 -8.41 12.55 -6.94
C SER A 159 -7.60 13.22 -8.05
N ARG A 160 -7.74 12.74 -9.28
CA ARG A 160 -7.06 13.31 -10.44
C ARG A 160 -7.84 14.51 -10.96
N LYS A 161 -7.14 15.60 -11.29
CA LYS A 161 -7.79 16.89 -11.62
C LYS A 161 -8.70 16.87 -12.84
N ASP A 162 -8.44 15.98 -13.78
CA ASP A 162 -9.24 15.81 -15.00
C ASP A 162 -10.42 14.85 -14.83
N GLY A 163 -10.66 14.33 -13.61
CA GLY A 163 -11.72 13.37 -13.31
C GLY A 163 -11.52 11.99 -13.94
N ARG A 164 -10.35 11.73 -14.52
CA ARG A 164 -10.02 10.44 -15.14
C ARG A 164 -9.53 9.44 -14.10
N TRP A 165 -9.69 8.18 -14.49
CA TRP A 165 -9.17 6.99 -13.83
C TRP A 165 -9.79 6.71 -12.46
N CYS A 166 -11.01 7.19 -12.25
CA CYS A 166 -11.90 6.80 -11.16
C CYS A 166 -13.34 7.15 -11.59
N GLY A 167 -13.79 8.39 -11.34
CA GLY A 167 -15.15 8.87 -11.67
C GLY A 167 -16.11 8.94 -10.48
N VAL A 168 -15.71 8.49 -9.30
CA VAL A 168 -16.59 8.34 -8.13
C VAL A 168 -16.08 9.15 -6.93
N ASN A 169 -16.82 10.18 -6.52
CA ASN A 169 -16.45 11.05 -5.39
C ASN A 169 -16.81 10.46 -4.02
N ASN A 170 -17.69 9.46 -3.94
CA ASN A 170 -18.02 8.76 -2.69
C ASN A 170 -17.35 7.37 -2.61
N GLU A 171 -16.19 7.22 -3.25
CA GLU A 171 -15.47 5.94 -3.31
C GLU A 171 -15.09 5.43 -1.92
N LEU A 172 -14.72 6.30 -0.96
CA LEU A 172 -14.32 5.85 0.38
C LEU A 172 -15.50 5.27 1.15
N GLN A 173 -16.69 5.85 1.02
CA GLN A 173 -17.93 5.30 1.58
C GLN A 173 -18.25 3.93 1.00
N ILE A 174 -18.18 3.79 -0.33
CA ILE A 174 -18.45 2.52 -1.01
C ILE A 174 -17.44 1.44 -0.60
N LEU A 175 -16.16 1.78 -0.53
CA LEU A 175 -15.11 0.89 -0.02
C LEU A 175 -15.46 0.43 1.40
N ARG A 176 -15.79 1.34 2.32
CA ARG A 176 -16.21 0.98 3.69
C ARG A 176 -17.43 0.07 3.71
N GLU A 177 -18.49 0.43 2.98
CA GLU A 177 -19.75 -0.31 2.94
C GLU A 177 -19.57 -1.74 2.44
N THR A 178 -18.69 -1.91 1.46
CA THR A 178 -18.36 -3.22 0.89
C THR A 178 -17.37 -4.01 1.76
N GLY A 179 -16.85 -3.44 2.86
CA GLY A 179 -16.00 -4.15 3.82
C GLY A 179 -14.50 -3.85 3.70
N CYS A 180 -14.10 -2.80 2.99
CA CYS A 180 -12.72 -2.34 2.97
C CYS A 180 -12.32 -1.82 4.35
N TYR A 181 -11.25 -2.36 4.93
CA TYR A 181 -10.76 -1.93 6.24
C TYR A 181 -9.65 -0.88 6.15
N ALA A 182 -8.89 -0.84 5.05
CA ALA A 182 -7.84 0.15 4.82
C ALA A 182 -7.47 0.29 3.33
N ASP A 183 -7.07 1.51 2.95
CA ASP A 183 -6.44 1.81 1.66
C ASP A 183 -4.92 1.97 1.79
N PHE A 184 -4.20 1.47 0.78
CA PHE A 184 -2.74 1.52 0.67
C PHE A 184 -2.25 2.21 -0.61
N THR A 185 -3.08 3.03 -1.26
CA THR A 185 -2.76 3.68 -2.54
C THR A 185 -1.63 4.71 -2.43
N LEU A 186 -1.33 5.24 -1.25
CA LEU A 186 -0.43 6.38 -1.08
C LEU A 186 0.96 5.98 -0.56
N PRO A 187 2.04 6.68 -0.99
CA PRO A 187 2.03 7.94 -1.73
C PRO A 187 1.94 7.77 -3.25
N SER A 188 1.22 8.66 -3.94
CA SER A 188 1.12 8.72 -5.41
C SER A 188 2.02 9.79 -6.05
N ALA A 189 2.76 10.56 -5.25
CA ALA A 189 3.75 11.56 -5.71
C ALA A 189 4.75 10.98 -6.74
N PRO A 190 4.99 11.63 -7.89
CA PRO A 190 4.77 13.05 -8.12
C PRO A 190 3.46 13.39 -8.85
N SER A 191 2.50 12.46 -8.89
CA SER A 191 1.16 12.68 -9.45
C SER A 191 0.42 13.81 -8.72
N ASP A 192 -0.54 14.45 -9.39
CA ASP A 192 -1.45 15.41 -8.78
C ASP A 192 -2.53 14.74 -7.91
N THR A 193 -2.68 13.42 -8.03
CA THR A 193 -3.49 12.60 -7.11
C THR A 193 -2.91 12.55 -5.70
N GLN A 194 -1.65 12.95 -5.48
CA GLN A 194 -1.02 12.96 -4.15
C GLN A 194 -1.77 13.87 -3.17
N THR A 195 -1.95 13.42 -1.93
CA THR A 195 -2.56 14.20 -0.85
C THR A 195 -1.61 15.22 -0.21
N ARG A 196 -2.21 16.25 0.41
CA ARG A 196 -1.51 17.20 1.28
C ARG A 196 -1.00 16.51 2.55
N LYS A 197 -1.84 15.71 3.21
CA LYS A 197 -1.45 14.93 4.39
C LYS A 197 -0.54 13.77 3.96
N ILE A 198 0.62 13.61 4.60
CA ILE A 198 1.64 12.62 4.24
C ILE A 198 2.23 11.94 5.47
N ASN A 199 2.80 10.74 5.27
CA ASN A 199 3.55 9.98 6.27
C ASN A 199 2.69 9.73 7.53
N SER A 200 1.46 9.26 7.34
CA SER A 200 0.47 9.11 8.41
C SER A 200 -0.44 7.91 8.20
N ILE A 201 -0.98 7.43 9.31
CA ILE A 201 -2.09 6.48 9.37
C ILE A 201 -3.27 7.26 9.94
N TYR A 202 -4.35 7.38 9.18
CA TYR A 202 -5.49 8.25 9.55
C TYR A 202 -6.80 7.77 8.97
N TYR A 203 -7.91 8.15 9.58
CA TYR A 203 -9.23 8.00 8.99
C TYR A 203 -9.57 9.22 8.15
N ALA A 204 -9.91 9.01 6.89
CA ALA A 204 -10.49 10.00 6.00
C ALA A 204 -12.02 9.98 6.15
N VAL A 205 -12.65 11.15 6.05
CA VAL A 205 -14.12 11.29 5.99
C VAL A 205 -14.46 11.67 4.57
N ASP A 206 -15.39 10.95 3.95
CA ASP A 206 -15.74 11.19 2.56
C ASP A 206 -16.61 12.44 2.37
N ASP A 207 -16.44 13.16 1.27
CA ASP A 207 -17.34 14.21 0.79
C ASP A 207 -17.94 13.75 -0.56
N PRO A 208 -19.14 13.16 -0.57
CA PRO A 208 -19.76 12.66 -1.80
C PRO A 208 -19.91 13.68 -2.93
N LEU A 209 -19.81 14.98 -2.61
CA LEU A 209 -19.94 16.06 -3.57
C LEU A 209 -18.60 16.54 -4.13
N LYS A 210 -17.46 16.09 -3.58
CA LYS A 210 -16.13 16.54 -3.98
C LYS A 210 -15.12 15.40 -4.03
N PRO A 211 -14.20 15.41 -5.01
CA PRO A 211 -13.13 14.43 -5.03
C PRO A 211 -12.13 14.68 -3.89
N LYS A 212 -11.33 13.64 -3.61
CA LYS A 212 -10.10 13.71 -2.83
C LYS A 212 -10.32 14.11 -1.37
N SER A 213 -11.41 13.63 -0.79
CA SER A 213 -11.76 13.63 0.63
C SER A 213 -10.59 13.20 1.53
N HIS A 214 -9.80 12.22 1.09
CA HIS A 214 -8.60 11.73 1.80
C HIS A 214 -7.40 12.71 1.82
N ASN A 215 -7.55 13.93 1.31
CA ASN A 215 -6.53 14.99 1.38
C ASN A 215 -6.19 15.42 2.82
N THR A 216 -7.13 15.22 3.76
CA THR A 216 -7.01 15.44 5.21
C THR A 216 -7.60 14.25 5.96
N GLY A 217 -7.57 14.28 7.30
CA GLY A 217 -8.20 13.26 8.13
C GLY A 217 -7.63 13.19 9.55
N ILE A 218 -8.25 12.33 10.37
CA ILE A 218 -7.99 12.21 11.81
C ILE A 218 -6.98 11.09 12.05
N ASP A 219 -5.85 11.40 12.68
CA ASP A 219 -4.80 10.41 12.96
C ASP A 219 -5.32 9.23 13.79
N VAL A 220 -5.01 8.02 13.35
CA VAL A 220 -5.30 6.79 14.11
C VAL A 220 -4.56 6.84 15.43
N ARG A 221 -5.25 6.47 16.51
CA ARG A 221 -4.73 6.52 17.88
C ARG A 221 -5.10 5.27 18.65
N VAL A 222 -4.23 4.86 19.57
CA VAL A 222 -4.58 3.84 20.57
C VAL A 222 -5.71 4.36 21.43
N ARG A 223 -6.75 3.54 21.60
CA ARG A 223 -7.87 3.78 22.50
C ARG A 223 -7.92 2.65 23.53
N ARG A 224 -7.90 2.99 24.81
CA ARG A 224 -8.07 2.02 25.90
C ARG A 224 -9.57 1.82 26.15
N GLY A 225 -10.00 0.57 26.36
CA GLY A 225 -11.36 0.25 26.80
C GLY A 225 -12.46 0.37 25.74
N ILE A 226 -12.13 0.70 24.49
CA ILE A 226 -13.07 0.69 23.36
C ILE A 226 -12.75 -0.57 22.55
N LYS A 227 -13.74 -1.45 22.34
CA LYS A 227 -13.58 -2.58 21.42
C LYS A 227 -13.21 -2.05 20.03
N PRO A 228 -12.38 -2.76 19.25
CA PRO A 228 -12.09 -2.40 17.86
C PRO A 228 -13.32 -2.63 16.95
N SER A 229 -14.51 -2.20 17.36
CA SER A 229 -15.58 -1.92 16.42
C SER A 229 -15.16 -0.67 15.65
N ILE A 230 -15.19 -0.74 14.31
CA ILE A 230 -15.14 0.42 13.42
C ILE A 230 -16.00 1.50 14.05
N ASP A 231 -15.37 2.50 14.67
CA ASP A 231 -16.11 3.59 15.28
C ASP A 231 -16.70 4.39 14.12
N PRO A 232 -18.04 4.36 13.92
CA PRO A 232 -18.67 5.10 12.82
C PRO A 232 -18.44 6.61 12.95
N LEU A 233 -17.89 7.09 14.08
CA LEU A 233 -17.69 8.50 14.40
C LEU A 233 -16.30 9.06 14.03
N ILE A 234 -15.38 8.31 13.41
CA ILE A 234 -14.00 8.81 13.15
C ILE A 234 -13.70 9.03 11.66
N GLY A 235 -14.33 8.29 10.76
CA GLY A 235 -14.22 8.47 9.31
C GLY A 235 -14.60 7.22 8.52
N ASP A 236 -14.71 7.38 7.20
CA ASP A 236 -15.15 6.33 6.29
C ASP A 236 -14.05 5.31 5.99
N LEU A 237 -12.80 5.72 5.75
CA LEU A 237 -11.75 4.77 5.40
C LEU A 237 -10.43 5.08 6.10
N MET A 238 -9.76 4.04 6.61
CA MET A 238 -8.39 4.18 7.09
C MET A 238 -7.44 4.26 5.90
N ILE A 239 -6.63 5.30 5.85
CA ILE A 239 -5.58 5.50 4.86
C ILE A 239 -4.24 5.19 5.52
N ILE A 240 -3.51 4.22 4.96
CA ILE A 240 -2.17 3.86 5.40
C ILE A 240 -1.18 4.29 4.33
N GLN A 241 -0.38 5.30 4.63
CA GLN A 241 0.57 5.86 3.68
C GLN A 241 1.97 5.26 3.84
N GLY A 242 2.63 5.03 2.72
CA GLY A 242 4.09 4.86 2.67
C GLY A 242 4.88 6.16 2.88
N PRO A 243 6.22 6.06 2.96
CA PRO A 243 7.09 7.21 3.17
C PRO A 243 7.18 8.09 1.93
N LEU A 244 7.02 9.40 2.12
CA LEU A 244 7.24 10.44 1.12
C LEU A 244 8.13 11.54 1.71
N CYS A 245 9.30 11.74 1.12
CA CYS A 245 10.28 12.72 1.58
C CYS A 245 11.19 13.24 0.46
N LEU A 246 12.01 14.23 0.82
CA LEU A 246 13.08 14.74 -0.03
C LEU A 246 14.37 13.94 0.20
N ASP A 247 14.99 13.44 -0.86
CA ASP A 247 16.31 12.82 -0.83
C ASP A 247 17.38 13.80 -1.38
N TRP A 248 18.11 14.41 -0.45
CA TRP A 248 19.18 15.36 -0.73
C TRP A 248 20.48 14.73 -1.25
N ARG A 249 20.60 13.40 -1.23
CA ARG A 249 21.72 12.69 -1.85
C ARG A 249 21.37 12.22 -3.26
N ALA A 250 20.09 12.00 -3.56
CA ALA A 250 19.58 11.79 -4.91
C ALA A 250 19.29 13.11 -5.65
N ARG A 251 20.25 14.04 -5.67
CA ARG A 251 20.05 15.38 -6.25
C ARG A 251 19.86 15.31 -7.76
N LYS A 252 18.92 16.11 -8.26
CA LYS A 252 18.75 16.41 -9.68
C LYS A 252 19.34 17.79 -9.95
N LYS A 253 20.07 17.93 -11.07
CA LYS A 253 20.72 19.20 -11.44
C LYS A 253 21.57 19.80 -10.30
N ARG A 254 22.24 18.97 -9.49
CA ARG A 254 23.12 19.29 -8.33
C ARG A 254 22.52 20.05 -7.12
N PHE A 255 21.41 20.79 -7.25
CA PHE A 255 20.83 21.58 -6.14
C PHE A 255 19.41 21.18 -5.73
N LEU A 256 18.66 20.46 -6.58
CA LEU A 256 17.29 20.07 -6.25
C LEU A 256 17.25 18.65 -5.65
N PRO A 257 16.63 18.45 -4.47
CA PRO A 257 16.49 17.11 -3.92
C PRO A 257 15.61 16.21 -4.80
N GLY A 258 15.89 14.91 -4.75
CA GLY A 258 15.02 13.88 -5.30
C GLY A 258 13.74 13.75 -4.47
N ILE A 259 12.70 13.16 -5.06
CA ILE A 259 11.52 12.72 -4.33
C ILE A 259 11.72 11.23 -4.04
N GLU A 260 11.76 10.88 -2.76
CA GLU A 260 11.71 9.51 -2.28
C GLU A 260 10.28 9.21 -1.84
N ASN A 261 9.69 8.15 -2.39
CA ASN A 261 8.27 7.82 -2.21
C ASN A 261 8.05 6.34 -1.85
N GLY A 262 9.09 5.63 -1.41
CA GLY A 262 9.01 4.22 -1.01
C GLY A 262 8.89 3.23 -2.17
N SER A 263 8.88 3.66 -3.43
CA SER A 263 8.81 2.72 -4.56
C SER A 263 10.06 1.86 -4.66
N ILE A 264 9.87 0.56 -4.89
CA ILE A 264 10.95 -0.39 -5.16
C ILE A 264 10.84 -0.83 -6.62
N SER A 265 11.91 -0.64 -7.38
CA SER A 265 12.00 -1.02 -8.79
C SER A 265 13.46 -1.18 -9.20
N SER A 266 13.73 -1.73 -10.37
CA SER A 266 15.11 -1.89 -10.86
C SER A 266 15.87 -0.55 -10.94
N ASP A 267 15.21 0.55 -11.28
CA ASP A 267 15.78 1.90 -11.29
C ASP A 267 15.81 2.57 -9.90
N ARG A 268 15.21 1.93 -8.89
CA ARG A 268 15.14 2.39 -7.50
C ARG A 268 15.37 1.22 -6.55
N PRO A 269 16.59 0.68 -6.49
CA PRO A 269 16.91 -0.46 -5.64
C PRO A 269 16.82 -0.10 -4.15
N VAL A 270 16.58 -1.10 -3.32
CA VAL A 270 16.66 -0.94 -1.86
C VAL A 270 18.13 -0.72 -1.48
N THR A 271 18.39 0.27 -0.62
CA THR A 271 19.72 0.52 -0.05
C THR A 271 19.56 0.88 1.42
N PRO A 272 20.56 0.63 2.29
CA PRO A 272 20.50 1.00 3.70
C PRO A 272 20.11 2.47 3.91
N ARG A 273 20.66 3.38 3.09
CA ARG A 273 20.30 4.80 3.11
C ARG A 273 18.80 5.05 2.90
N ARG A 274 18.19 4.36 1.93
CA ARG A 274 16.76 4.53 1.64
C ARG A 274 15.92 4.00 2.80
N VAL A 275 16.34 2.87 3.39
CA VAL A 275 15.72 2.33 4.62
C VAL A 275 15.75 3.35 5.74
N ASP A 276 16.90 3.99 6.00
CA ASP A 276 17.00 5.06 6.99
C ASP A 276 16.06 6.24 6.70
N LEU A 277 15.94 6.63 5.43
CA LEU A 277 15.03 7.69 5.01
C LEU A 277 13.57 7.31 5.27
N TRP A 278 13.19 6.06 5.01
CA TRP A 278 11.84 5.55 5.23
C TRP A 278 11.49 5.48 6.72
N VAL A 279 12.34 4.84 7.52
CA VAL A 279 12.15 4.70 8.98
C VAL A 279 12.08 6.07 9.66
N ARG A 280 12.90 7.03 9.23
CA ARG A 280 12.91 8.40 9.75
C ARG A 280 11.58 9.14 9.56
N GLN A 281 10.76 8.76 8.58
CA GLN A 281 9.43 9.37 8.41
C GLN A 281 8.51 9.09 9.60
N HIS A 282 8.81 8.04 10.38
CA HIS A 282 8.21 7.72 11.68
C HIS A 282 6.68 7.75 11.60
N ILE A 283 6.18 7.00 10.62
CA ILE A 283 4.76 6.77 10.41
C ILE A 283 4.33 5.80 11.52
N HIS A 284 3.39 6.20 12.37
CA HIS A 284 3.03 5.46 13.59
C HIS A 284 1.59 5.75 13.98
N VAL A 285 1.04 4.87 14.80
CA VAL A 285 -0.24 5.07 15.49
C VAL A 285 -0.03 6.01 16.68
N LYS A 286 -0.88 7.03 16.84
CA LYS A 286 -0.78 7.94 17.99
C LYS A 286 -0.94 7.20 19.30
N GLY A 287 -0.04 7.49 20.24
CA GLY A 287 0.07 6.75 21.51
C GLY A 287 1.00 5.53 21.46
N ARG A 288 1.50 5.14 20.27
CA ARG A 288 2.56 4.12 20.08
C ARG A 288 3.65 4.62 19.14
N PRO A 289 4.45 5.62 19.56
CA PRO A 289 5.55 6.12 18.74
C PRO A 289 6.66 5.08 18.52
N ASP A 290 6.70 4.03 19.33
CA ASP A 290 7.55 2.85 19.20
C ASP A 290 7.16 1.93 18.03
N TRP A 291 5.97 2.10 17.44
CA TRP A 291 5.51 1.31 16.29
C TRP A 291 5.68 2.08 14.99
N ILE A 292 6.78 1.82 14.28
CA ILE A 292 7.09 2.48 13.01
C ILE A 292 6.64 1.59 11.84
N PHE A 293 5.76 2.14 11.01
CA PHE A 293 5.29 1.50 9.79
C PHE A 293 6.10 2.00 8.60
N VAL A 294 6.56 1.07 7.77
CA VAL A 294 7.18 1.37 6.48
C VAL A 294 6.41 0.58 5.42
N VAL A 295 5.55 1.30 4.71
CA VAL A 295 4.71 0.73 3.64
C VAL A 295 5.32 1.06 2.29
N PHE A 296 5.64 0.04 1.50
CA PHE A 296 6.15 0.18 0.14
C PHE A 296 5.02 0.01 -0.84
N VAL A 297 4.87 0.92 -1.79
CA VAL A 297 3.91 0.74 -2.88
C VAL A 297 4.68 0.61 -4.20
N ASN A 298 4.64 -0.58 -4.78
CA ASN A 298 5.24 -0.83 -6.09
C ASN A 298 4.36 -0.25 -7.20
N ARG A 299 4.95 0.60 -8.04
CA ARG A 299 4.26 1.47 -9.02
C ARG A 299 4.15 0.95 -10.44
N LYS A 300 4.91 -0.09 -10.70
CA LYS A 300 4.91 -0.82 -11.94
C LYS A 300 4.81 -2.26 -11.46
N GLY A 301 4.06 -3.10 -12.16
CA GLY A 301 4.11 -4.55 -12.00
C GLY A 301 5.53 -5.02 -12.24
N ALA A 302 6.41 -4.73 -11.29
CA ALA A 302 7.79 -5.09 -11.26
C ALA A 302 7.67 -6.59 -11.14
N HIS A 303 7.79 -7.24 -12.29
CA HIS A 303 8.18 -8.61 -12.40
C HIS A 303 9.51 -8.64 -11.64
N LEU A 304 9.42 -8.81 -10.32
CA LEU A 304 10.50 -9.22 -9.47
C LEU A 304 10.89 -10.53 -10.10
N THR A 305 11.86 -10.42 -11.00
CA THR A 305 12.47 -11.57 -11.60
C THR A 305 13.21 -12.12 -10.40
N ILE A 306 12.67 -13.18 -9.80
CA ILE A 306 13.39 -13.96 -8.80
C ILE A 306 14.49 -14.65 -9.60
N GLU A 307 15.50 -13.86 -9.99
CA GLU A 307 16.69 -14.38 -10.63
C GLU A 307 17.41 -15.20 -9.57
N LYS A 308 17.71 -16.45 -9.95
CA LYS A 308 18.63 -17.30 -9.21
C LYS A 308 19.92 -16.49 -9.01
N GLY A 309 20.25 -16.15 -7.76
CA GLY A 309 21.64 -15.78 -7.44
C GLY A 309 22.59 -16.93 -7.84
N PRO A 310 23.92 -16.71 -7.92
CA PRO A 310 24.68 -15.61 -7.30
C PRO A 310 25.73 -14.96 -8.22
N THR A 311 26.09 -13.69 -7.96
CA THR A 311 27.49 -13.25 -8.00
C THR A 311 27.72 -12.18 -6.93
N SER A 312 28.55 -12.54 -5.94
CA SER A 312 29.29 -11.68 -5.00
C SER A 312 28.57 -10.45 -4.40
N GLY A 313 28.01 -10.66 -3.21
CA GLY A 313 27.60 -9.60 -2.29
C GLY A 313 26.95 -10.23 -1.08
N THR A 314 27.74 -10.46 -0.04
CA THR A 314 27.34 -11.08 1.23
C THR A 314 26.17 -10.35 1.89
N LEU A 315 25.04 -11.04 2.03
CA LEU A 315 23.94 -10.69 2.94
C LEU A 315 24.35 -11.07 4.38
N SER A 316 25.20 -10.26 5.00
CA SER A 316 25.59 -10.40 6.41
C SER A 316 25.41 -9.11 7.23
N GLU A 317 24.55 -8.17 6.79
CA GLU A 317 24.22 -6.96 7.54
C GLU A 317 22.74 -6.59 7.41
N LEU A 318 21.86 -7.45 7.91
CA LEU A 318 20.54 -7.06 8.39
C LEU A 318 20.26 -7.77 9.72
#